data_AF-A0A9X2TG22-F1
#
_entry.id   AF-A0A9X2TG22-F1
#
_cell.length_a   1.000
_cell.length_b   1.000
_cell.length_c   1.000
_cell.angle_alpha   90.00
_cell.angle_beta   90.00
_cell.angle_gamma   90.00
#
_symmetry.space_group_name_H-M   'P 1'
#
loop_
_entity.id
_entity.type
_entity.pdbx_description
1 polymer ?
#
loop_
_entity_poly.entity_id
_entity_poly.type
_entity_poly.pdbx_seq_one_letter_code
_entity_poly.pdbx_strand_id
1 'polypeptide(L)'
;MPRCLALPLSLTGLCLVLLLSGCGDASDLGVAAGRYRLQIQGAVADTLAGPAVLRSARDTRVGLELGARDGPGLSMAFTPRGTGGAPDAATGRYDVVRAALLNAPRTDSLPGLVAFLSLPDARFEATEGHVSITRAGRGAVGGTFTLEMTEQAPALPTSRTIRVTGSLRARRP
;
A
#
# COMPACT_ATOMS: atom_id res chain seq x y z
N MET A 1 -54.71 -32.77 -41.50
CA MET A 1 -54.43 -33.16 -40.10
C MET A 1 -53.33 -32.25 -39.56
N PRO A 2 -53.49 -31.72 -38.33
CA PRO A 2 -52.84 -30.49 -37.88
C PRO A 2 -51.53 -30.78 -37.13
N ARG A 3 -50.55 -29.86 -37.19
CA ARG A 3 -49.58 -29.65 -36.10
C ARG A 3 -49.18 -28.17 -36.01
N CYS A 4 -49.81 -27.48 -35.08
CA CYS A 4 -49.27 -26.27 -34.44
C CYS A 4 -47.99 -26.63 -33.68
N LEU A 5 -46.97 -25.77 -33.76
CA LEU A 5 -45.88 -25.60 -32.79
C LEU A 5 -45.34 -24.18 -33.02
N ALA A 6 -45.91 -23.19 -32.34
CA ALA A 6 -45.33 -22.58 -31.14
C ALA A 6 -44.05 -21.77 -31.47
N LEU A 7 -44.23 -20.45 -31.62
CA LEU A 7 -43.15 -19.47 -31.41
C LEU A 7 -42.56 -19.65 -30.01
N PRO A 8 -41.28 -19.30 -29.84
CA PRO A 8 -40.91 -18.54 -28.67
C PRO A 8 -40.31 -17.19 -29.09
N LEU A 9 -41.01 -16.13 -28.68
CA LEU A 9 -40.42 -14.83 -28.39
C LEU A 9 -39.23 -15.03 -27.45
N SER A 10 -37.99 -14.94 -27.93
CA SER A 10 -36.83 -14.92 -27.03
C SER A 10 -35.60 -14.19 -27.57
N LEU A 11 -35.72 -13.41 -28.65
CA LEU A 11 -34.54 -12.77 -29.27
C LEU A 11 -34.30 -11.31 -28.89
N THR A 12 -35.18 -10.67 -28.11
CA THR A 12 -35.06 -9.24 -27.76
C THR A 12 -34.67 -8.97 -26.31
N GLY A 13 -34.66 -9.98 -25.44
CA GLY A 13 -34.23 -9.85 -24.05
C GLY A 13 -32.72 -9.96 -23.83
N LEU A 14 -31.98 -10.54 -24.79
CA LEU A 14 -30.57 -10.90 -24.58
C LEU A 14 -29.58 -9.75 -24.82
N CYS A 15 -29.95 -8.73 -25.61
CA CYS A 15 -29.07 -7.59 -25.88
C CYS A 15 -29.08 -6.50 -24.79
N LEU A 16 -30.09 -6.46 -23.91
CA LEU A 16 -30.21 -5.39 -22.90
C LEU A 16 -29.57 -5.74 -21.55
N VAL A 17 -29.33 -7.03 -21.26
CA VAL A 17 -28.67 -7.47 -20.01
C VAL A 17 -27.15 -7.27 -20.06
N LEU A 18 -26.56 -7.23 -21.26
CA LEU A 18 -25.10 -7.06 -21.43
C LEU A 18 -24.61 -5.60 -21.28
N LEU A 19 -25.51 -4.62 -21.17
CA LEU A 19 -25.15 -3.20 -21.02
C LEU A 19 -25.28 -2.67 -19.58
N LEU A 20 -25.67 -3.51 -18.62
CA LEU A 20 -25.91 -3.10 -17.22
C LEU A 20 -25.05 -3.83 -16.17
N SER A 21 -24.17 -4.75 -16.56
CA SER A 21 -23.15 -5.32 -15.67
C SER A 21 -21.85 -4.50 -15.72
N GLY A 22 -21.94 -3.27 -15.23
CA GLY A 22 -20.79 -2.40 -14.94
C GLY A 22 -20.62 -2.20 -13.44
N CYS A 23 -20.79 -3.28 -12.66
CA CYS A 23 -20.60 -3.27 -11.21
C CYS A 23 -19.42 -4.17 -10.87
N GLY A 24 -18.36 -3.56 -10.32
CA GLY A 24 -17.41 -4.19 -9.41
C GLY A 24 -16.48 -5.27 -9.99
N ASP A 25 -15.22 -4.92 -10.17
CA ASP A 25 -14.13 -5.80 -9.74
C ASP A 25 -12.91 -4.96 -9.35
N ALA A 26 -13.04 -4.25 -8.23
CA ALA A 26 -11.89 -4.04 -7.36
C ALA A 26 -11.70 -5.35 -6.60
N SER A 27 -11.23 -6.39 -7.29
CA SER A 27 -11.06 -7.71 -6.70
C SER A 27 -10.10 -7.58 -5.52
N ASP A 28 -10.68 -7.83 -4.36
CA ASP A 28 -10.05 -7.85 -3.05
C ASP A 28 -8.99 -8.95 -3.08
N LEU A 29 -7.71 -8.58 -3.18
CA LEU A 29 -6.62 -9.54 -3.16
C LEU A 29 -6.40 -9.96 -1.70
N GLY A 30 -7.02 -11.08 -1.31
CA GLY A 30 -6.75 -11.82 -0.09
C GLY A 30 -5.31 -12.34 -0.05
N VAL A 31 -4.65 -12.21 1.12
CA VAL A 31 -3.20 -12.25 1.28
C VAL A 31 -2.75 -13.31 2.30
N ALA A 32 -1.63 -13.99 2.05
CA ALA A 32 -0.78 -14.53 3.11
C ALA A 32 0.38 -13.56 3.42
N ALA A 33 0.37 -13.00 4.63
CA ALA A 33 1.31 -11.99 5.07
C ALA A 33 2.60 -12.56 5.69
N GLY A 34 3.66 -11.74 5.75
CA GLY A 34 4.81 -12.00 6.62
C GLY A 34 4.64 -11.38 8.01
N ARG A 35 5.70 -11.29 8.82
CA ARG A 35 5.65 -10.73 10.20
C ARG A 35 6.44 -9.43 10.28
N TYR A 36 5.91 -8.47 11.03
CA TYR A 36 6.61 -7.22 11.37
C TYR A 36 6.49 -6.87 12.85
N ARG A 37 7.34 -5.94 13.29
CA ARG A 37 7.24 -5.25 14.57
C ARG A 37 7.70 -3.80 14.41
N LEU A 38 6.90 -2.86 14.92
CA LEU A 38 7.17 -1.43 14.95
C LEU A 38 7.22 -0.96 16.42
N GLN A 39 8.17 -0.10 16.74
CA GLN A 39 8.26 0.60 18.02
C GLN A 39 8.01 2.09 17.78
N ILE A 40 7.08 2.66 18.54
CA ILE A 40 6.70 4.07 18.45
C ILE A 40 7.15 4.77 19.74
N GLN A 41 7.89 5.87 19.58
CA GLN A 41 8.41 6.69 20.66
C GLN A 41 8.01 8.15 20.46
N GLY A 42 7.80 8.88 21.54
CA GLY A 42 7.46 10.31 21.52
C GLY A 42 6.10 10.56 22.17
N ALA A 43 5.28 11.41 21.54
CA ALA A 43 3.93 11.74 22.04
C ALA A 43 2.97 10.53 22.07
N VAL A 44 3.37 9.42 21.46
CA VAL A 44 2.75 8.11 21.58
C VAL A 44 3.86 7.11 21.91
N ALA A 45 3.65 6.31 22.95
CA ALA A 45 4.56 5.22 23.31
C ALA A 45 3.81 3.90 23.16
N ASP A 46 4.11 3.14 22.11
CA ASP A 46 3.44 1.88 21.81
C ASP A 46 4.33 0.95 20.98
N THR A 47 3.97 -0.32 20.88
CA THR A 47 4.58 -1.31 20.00
C THR A 47 3.49 -2.00 19.20
N LEU A 48 3.60 -1.93 17.87
CA LEU A 48 2.69 -2.60 16.96
C LEU A 48 3.34 -3.85 16.35
N ALA A 49 2.57 -4.92 16.18
CA ALA A 49 3.02 -6.14 15.51
C ALA A 49 1.88 -6.75 14.71
N GLY A 50 2.19 -7.43 13.61
CA GLY A 50 1.16 -8.01 12.76
C GLY A 50 1.63 -8.51 11.39
N PRO A 51 0.70 -8.60 10.43
CA PRO A 51 0.96 -9.03 9.06
C PRO A 51 1.57 -7.95 8.16
N ALA A 52 2.64 -8.29 7.43
CA ALA A 52 3.27 -7.42 6.44
C ALA A 52 2.94 -7.87 5.01
N VAL A 53 2.50 -6.95 4.16
CA VAL A 53 2.05 -7.21 2.78
C VAL A 53 2.81 -6.33 1.80
N LEU A 54 3.24 -6.95 0.69
CA LEU A 54 3.78 -6.25 -0.47
C LEU A 54 2.70 -6.14 -1.55
N ARG A 55 2.38 -4.92 -1.98
CA ARG A 55 1.45 -4.66 -3.09
C ARG A 55 2.16 -3.92 -4.20
N SER A 56 1.90 -4.31 -5.44
CA SER A 56 2.23 -3.50 -6.61
C SER A 56 1.11 -2.47 -6.79
N ALA A 57 1.45 -1.18 -6.75
CA ALA A 57 0.49 -0.12 -6.99
C ALA A 57 0.43 0.24 -8.49
N ARG A 58 -0.59 1.01 -8.88
CA ARG A 58 -0.62 1.66 -10.20
C ARG A 58 0.64 2.55 -10.33
N ASP A 59 1.17 2.67 -11.53
CA ASP A 59 2.33 3.52 -11.87
C ASP A 59 3.70 3.02 -11.39
N THR A 60 3.97 1.72 -11.47
CA THR A 60 5.29 1.08 -11.19
C THR A 60 5.80 1.19 -9.75
N ARG A 61 4.95 1.65 -8.82
CA ARG A 61 5.28 1.78 -7.41
C ARG A 61 5.13 0.47 -6.65
N VAL A 62 5.90 0.39 -5.57
CA VAL A 62 5.80 -0.68 -4.60
C VAL A 62 5.19 -0.10 -3.33
N GLY A 63 4.01 -0.61 -2.98
CA GLY A 63 3.34 -0.38 -1.71
C GLY A 63 3.70 -1.47 -0.71
N LEU A 64 3.94 -1.08 0.53
CA LEU A 64 4.19 -1.97 1.64
C LEU A 64 3.28 -1.59 2.81
N GLU A 65 2.45 -2.52 3.22
CA GLU A 65 1.48 -2.36 4.29
C GLU A 65 1.89 -3.23 5.48
N LEU A 66 1.89 -2.65 6.67
CA LEU A 66 2.27 -3.26 7.94
C LEU A 66 1.15 -3.00 8.93
N GLY A 67 0.26 -3.95 9.15
CA GLY A 67 -0.95 -3.65 9.92
C GLY A 67 -1.98 -4.74 9.79
N ALA A 68 -2.92 -4.80 10.72
CA ALA A 68 -4.24 -5.35 10.38
C ALA A 68 -4.93 -4.41 9.38
N ARG A 69 -5.78 -4.96 8.49
CA ARG A 69 -6.47 -4.20 7.42
C ARG A 69 -7.26 -2.99 7.95
N ASP A 70 -7.90 -3.17 9.10
CA ASP A 70 -8.81 -2.19 9.71
C ASP A 70 -8.34 -1.77 11.11
N GLY A 71 -7.04 -1.92 11.37
CA GLY A 71 -6.42 -1.60 12.66
C GLY A 71 -5.20 -0.70 12.51
N PRO A 72 -4.45 -0.49 13.60
CA PRO A 72 -3.22 0.27 13.56
C PRO A 72 -2.26 -0.29 12.52
N GLY A 73 -1.70 0.59 11.69
CA GLY A 73 -0.85 0.16 10.60
C GLY A 73 -0.02 1.26 9.97
N LEU A 74 1.11 0.86 9.41
CA LEU A 74 2.05 1.67 8.65
C LEU A 74 1.94 1.32 7.17
N SER A 75 1.63 2.30 6.34
CA SER A 75 1.65 2.20 4.88
C SER A 75 2.85 2.95 4.33
N MET A 76 3.59 2.33 3.44
CA MET A 76 4.76 2.90 2.78
C MET A 76 4.64 2.72 1.27
N ALA A 77 4.97 3.75 0.50
CA ALA A 77 5.08 3.65 -0.95
C ALA A 77 6.41 4.21 -1.42
N PHE A 78 7.07 3.49 -2.33
CA PHE A 78 8.37 3.88 -2.85
C PHE A 78 8.53 3.55 -4.34
N THR A 79 9.39 4.33 -5.00
CA THR A 79 9.77 4.12 -6.39
C THR A 79 11.00 3.20 -6.46
N PRO A 80 10.91 2.01 -7.08
CA PRO A 80 12.04 1.07 -7.14
C PRO A 80 13.21 1.63 -7.98
N ARG A 81 14.45 1.23 -7.65
CA ARG A 81 15.69 1.69 -8.30
C ARG A 81 15.95 1.14 -9.72
N GLY A 82 15.02 0.42 -10.36
CA GLY A 82 15.29 -0.36 -11.58
C GLY A 82 14.35 -0.08 -12.75
N THR A 83 14.85 -0.26 -13.97
CA THR A 83 14.14 0.00 -15.25
C THR A 83 13.51 -1.25 -15.90
N GLY A 84 13.45 -2.40 -15.23
CA GLY A 84 13.02 -3.66 -15.86
C GLY A 84 12.19 -4.58 -14.98
N GLY A 85 10.94 -4.81 -15.41
CA GLY A 85 10.14 -6.01 -15.14
C GLY A 85 9.64 -6.20 -13.70
N ALA A 86 8.34 -5.91 -13.50
CA ALA A 86 7.56 -6.03 -12.26
C ALA A 86 7.99 -5.09 -11.11
N PRO A 87 7.05 -4.56 -10.29
CA PRO A 87 7.38 -3.75 -9.11
C PRO A 87 7.93 -4.65 -8.00
N ASP A 88 9.15 -5.13 -8.20
CA ASP A 88 9.93 -5.79 -7.17
C ASP A 88 10.72 -4.67 -6.48
N ALA A 89 10.57 -4.53 -5.16
CA ALA A 89 11.39 -3.58 -4.41
C ALA A 89 12.87 -3.84 -4.73
N ALA A 90 13.67 -2.81 -5.02
CA ALA A 90 15.11 -3.01 -5.13
C ALA A 90 15.74 -2.94 -3.74
N THR A 91 16.83 -3.67 -3.53
CA THR A 91 17.64 -3.47 -2.31
C THR A 91 18.21 -2.06 -2.27
N GLY A 92 18.44 -1.54 -1.06
CA GLY A 92 19.04 -0.24 -0.81
C GLY A 92 18.17 0.64 0.08
N ARG A 93 18.64 1.88 0.26
CA ARG A 93 18.02 2.88 1.14
C ARG A 93 17.05 3.80 0.40
N TYR A 94 15.86 4.04 0.93
CA TYR A 94 14.87 4.93 0.34
C TYR A 94 14.56 5.99 1.39
N ASP A 95 14.82 7.26 1.06
CA ASP A 95 14.65 8.36 2.00
C ASP A 95 13.26 8.99 1.85
N VAL A 96 12.73 9.52 2.95
CA VAL A 96 11.43 10.20 2.96
C VAL A 96 11.47 11.41 2.03
N VAL A 97 10.44 11.54 1.18
CA VAL A 97 10.25 12.67 0.28
C VAL A 97 8.82 13.18 0.40
N ARG A 98 8.60 14.44 -0.01
CA ARG A 98 7.23 14.98 -0.15
C ARG A 98 6.44 14.15 -1.17
N ALA A 99 5.17 13.89 -0.87
CA ALA A 99 4.30 13.07 -1.73
C ALA A 99 4.22 13.56 -3.18
N ALA A 100 4.16 14.87 -3.41
CA ALA A 100 4.18 15.45 -4.76
C ALA A 100 5.44 15.08 -5.56
N LEU A 101 6.60 15.01 -4.89
CA LEU A 101 7.86 14.65 -5.53
C LEU A 101 7.93 13.17 -5.92
N LEU A 102 7.12 12.31 -5.30
CA LEU A 102 7.03 10.89 -5.67
C LEU A 102 6.31 10.71 -7.03
N ASN A 103 5.44 11.65 -7.40
CA ASN A 103 4.65 11.65 -8.64
C ASN A 103 5.32 12.37 -9.83
N ALA A 104 6.42 13.08 -9.60
CA ALA A 104 7.08 13.86 -10.65
C ALA A 104 7.85 12.96 -11.64
N PRO A 105 7.83 13.24 -12.96
CA PRO A 105 8.76 12.66 -13.92
C PRO A 105 10.19 13.00 -13.52
N ARG A 106 11.06 11.99 -13.43
CA ARG A 106 12.30 12.11 -12.69
C ARG A 106 13.45 11.48 -13.47
N THR A 107 14.33 12.32 -14.01
CA THR A 107 15.43 11.93 -14.91
C THR A 107 16.64 11.32 -14.18
N ASP A 108 16.96 11.78 -12.95
CA ASP A 108 18.22 11.42 -12.25
C ASP A 108 18.05 11.04 -10.75
N SER A 109 17.04 10.26 -10.41
CA SER A 109 16.39 10.45 -9.11
C SER A 109 16.75 9.50 -7.99
N LEU A 110 17.14 10.07 -6.85
CA LEU A 110 17.19 9.39 -5.56
C LEU A 110 15.81 8.74 -5.27
N PRO A 111 15.79 7.46 -4.87
CA PRO A 111 14.55 6.75 -4.62
C PRO A 111 13.83 7.35 -3.42
N GLY A 112 12.58 7.74 -3.64
CA GLY A 112 11.74 8.37 -2.63
C GLY A 112 10.82 7.39 -1.91
N LEU A 113 10.54 7.70 -0.65
CA LEU A 113 9.58 7.04 0.22
C LEU A 113 8.52 8.05 0.68
N VAL A 114 7.26 7.64 0.68
CA VAL A 114 6.21 8.26 1.50
C VAL A 114 5.70 7.24 2.50
N ALA A 115 5.35 7.68 3.70
CA ALA A 115 4.86 6.79 4.73
C ALA A 115 3.79 7.44 5.61
N PHE A 116 2.78 6.66 5.96
CA PHE A 116 1.66 7.07 6.80
C PHE A 116 1.42 6.03 7.89
N LEU A 117 1.31 6.48 9.14
CA LEU A 117 0.90 5.65 10.28
C LEU A 117 -0.54 6.00 10.62
N SER A 118 -1.42 5.01 10.64
CA SER A 118 -2.78 5.13 11.17
C SER A 118 -2.84 4.39 12.49
N LEU A 119 -3.33 5.06 13.52
CA LEU A 119 -3.69 4.54 14.84
C LEU A 119 -5.21 4.74 15.03
N PRO A 120 -5.84 4.18 16.09
CA PRO A 120 -7.29 4.26 16.25
C PRO A 120 -7.83 5.70 16.26
N ASP A 121 -7.10 6.62 16.91
CA ASP A 121 -7.54 8.01 17.11
C ASP A 121 -6.57 9.04 16.51
N ALA A 122 -5.61 8.61 15.68
CA ALA A 122 -4.58 9.50 15.15
C ALA A 122 -4.01 9.02 13.83
N ARG A 123 -3.61 9.97 12.98
CA ARG A 123 -2.89 9.72 11.73
C ARG A 123 -1.62 10.54 11.70
N PHE A 124 -0.51 9.94 11.28
CA PHE A 124 0.78 10.61 11.14
C PHE A 124 1.30 10.45 9.72
N GLU A 125 2.00 11.47 9.23
CA GLU A 125 2.74 11.45 7.96
C GLU A 125 4.23 11.55 8.25
N ALA A 126 5.04 10.74 7.57
CA ALA A 126 6.49 10.81 7.69
C ALA A 126 7.01 12.11 7.09
N THR A 127 7.85 12.80 7.85
CA THR A 127 8.50 14.05 7.45
C THR A 127 9.99 13.85 7.16
N GLU A 128 10.62 12.89 7.82
CA GLU A 128 12.03 12.55 7.63
C GLU A 128 12.26 11.06 7.93
N GLY A 129 13.35 10.52 7.42
CA GLY A 129 13.83 9.18 7.74
C GLY A 129 14.05 8.36 6.48
N HIS A 130 14.12 7.04 6.67
CA HIS A 130 14.38 6.12 5.59
C HIS A 130 13.92 4.70 5.88
N VAL A 131 13.78 3.91 4.81
CA VAL A 131 13.73 2.45 4.85
C VAL A 131 14.96 1.88 4.16
N SER A 132 15.58 0.88 4.77
CA SER A 132 16.69 0.11 4.23
C SER A 132 16.18 -1.29 3.85
N ILE A 133 16.02 -1.53 2.56
CA ILE A 133 15.65 -2.85 2.02
C ILE A 133 16.93 -3.66 1.85
N THR A 134 17.12 -4.66 2.71
CA THR A 134 18.30 -5.53 2.71
C THR A 134 18.07 -6.84 1.97
N ARG A 135 16.81 -7.20 1.71
CA ARG A 135 16.44 -8.37 0.93
C ARG A 135 15.30 -8.02 -0.01
N ALA A 136 15.48 -8.32 -1.29
CA ALA A 136 14.38 -8.29 -2.23
C ALA A 136 14.53 -9.36 -3.32
N GLY A 137 13.41 -9.91 -3.78
CA GLY A 137 13.34 -10.90 -4.85
C GLY A 137 12.47 -12.10 -4.50
N ARG A 138 12.04 -12.85 -5.53
CA ARG A 138 11.09 -13.98 -5.42
C ARG A 138 9.81 -13.59 -4.67
N GLY A 139 9.31 -12.38 -4.91
CA GLY A 139 8.12 -11.85 -4.24
C GLY A 139 8.30 -11.60 -2.73
N ALA A 140 9.52 -11.59 -2.19
CA ALA A 140 9.78 -11.29 -0.78
C ALA A 140 10.57 -10.00 -0.63
N VAL A 141 10.28 -9.25 0.44
CA VAL A 141 10.97 -8.02 0.81
C VAL A 141 11.27 -8.04 2.30
N GLY A 142 12.49 -7.65 2.67
CA GLY A 142 12.93 -7.55 4.05
C GLY A 142 13.79 -6.32 4.27
N GLY A 143 13.65 -5.70 5.44
CA GLY A 143 14.36 -4.48 5.75
C GLY A 143 14.08 -3.91 7.13
N THR A 144 14.65 -2.75 7.38
CA THR A 144 14.45 -1.94 8.57
C THR A 144 14.11 -0.51 8.18
N PHE A 145 13.48 0.24 9.08
CA PHE A 145 13.19 1.64 8.83
C PHE A 145 13.24 2.45 10.13
N THR A 146 13.46 3.74 9.96
CA THR A 146 13.38 4.76 11.01
C THR A 146 12.72 5.98 10.39
N LEU A 147 11.59 6.41 10.94
CA LEU A 147 10.77 7.50 10.41
C LEU A 147 10.45 8.48 11.54
N GLU A 148 10.68 9.77 11.27
CA GLU A 148 10.08 10.85 12.04
C GLU A 148 8.75 11.20 11.39
N MET A 149 7.70 11.29 12.21
CA MET A 149 6.34 11.48 11.73
C MET A 149 5.62 12.54 12.54
N THR A 150 4.79 13.33 11.84
CA THR A 150 4.01 14.42 12.42
C THR A 150 2.52 14.12 12.24
N GLU A 151 1.75 14.33 13.30
CA GLU A 151 0.31 14.10 13.28
C GLU A 151 -0.39 15.00 12.27
N GLN A 152 -1.33 14.43 11.54
CA GLN A 152 -2.23 15.10 10.61
C GLN A 152 -3.54 15.38 11.35
N ALA A 153 -3.60 16.49 12.09
CA ALA A 153 -4.82 16.94 12.78
C ALA A 153 -5.52 18.07 11.98
N PRO A 154 -6.86 18.07 11.88
CA PRO A 154 -7.56 19.14 11.17
C PRO A 154 -7.50 20.53 11.82
N ALA A 155 -7.24 20.66 13.13
CA ALA A 155 -7.43 21.97 13.80
C ALA A 155 -6.84 22.12 15.23
N LEU A 156 -5.93 21.28 15.71
CA LEU A 156 -5.36 21.45 17.07
C LEU A 156 -4.09 22.33 17.04
N PRO A 157 -3.89 23.20 18.05
CA PRO A 157 -2.76 24.15 18.07
C PRO A 157 -1.40 23.50 18.29
N THR A 158 -1.36 22.24 18.73
CA THR A 158 -0.12 21.52 19.02
C THR A 158 -0.07 20.22 18.22
N SER A 159 0.79 20.17 17.23
CA SER A 159 1.04 18.98 16.44
C SER A 159 1.91 18.00 17.23
N ARG A 160 1.48 16.73 17.32
CA ARG A 160 2.27 15.66 17.94
C ARG A 160 3.33 15.16 16.97
N THR A 161 4.52 14.88 17.49
CA THR A 161 5.61 14.23 16.74
C THR A 161 5.98 12.91 17.39
N ILE A 162 6.32 11.94 16.54
CA ILE A 162 6.72 10.59 16.95
C ILE A 162 7.86 10.09 16.08
N ARG A 163 8.69 9.24 16.67
CA ARG A 163 9.66 8.42 15.97
C ARG A 163 9.15 6.99 15.89
N VAL A 164 9.10 6.43 14.69
CA VAL A 164 8.73 5.04 14.44
C VAL A 164 9.92 4.29 13.89
N THR A 165 10.34 3.24 14.58
CA THR A 165 11.39 2.33 14.13
C THR A 165 10.82 0.94 13.96
N GLY A 166 11.39 0.14 13.06
CA GLY A 166 10.93 -1.23 12.94
C GLY A 166 11.69 -2.08 11.95
N SER A 167 11.30 -3.35 11.94
CA SER A 167 11.78 -4.34 10.98
C SER A 167 10.59 -5.02 10.32
N LEU A 168 10.74 -5.32 9.03
CA LEU A 168 9.70 -5.94 8.25
C LEU A 168 10.23 -7.14 7.48
N ARG A 169 9.35 -8.12 7.32
CA ARG A 169 9.49 -9.22 6.38
C ARG A 169 8.16 -9.41 5.71
N ALA A 170 8.02 -8.94 4.47
CA ALA A 170 6.83 -9.08 3.65
C ALA A 170 7.05 -10.14 2.56
N ARG A 171 5.97 -10.78 2.14
CA ARG A 171 5.91 -11.67 0.98
C ARG A 171 4.68 -11.28 0.14
N ARG A 172 4.75 -11.52 -1.17
CA ARG A 172 3.58 -11.48 -2.05
C ARG A 172 2.58 -12.55 -1.59
N PRO A 173 1.26 -12.27 -1.69
CA PRO A 173 0.20 -13.27 -1.52
C PRO A 173 0.47 -14.56 -2.30
#